data_AF-A0A0P7YVR4-F1
#
_entry.id   AF-A0A0P7YVR4-F1
#
_cell.length_a   1.000
_cell.length_b   1.000
_cell.length_c   1.000
_cell.angle_alpha   90.00
_cell.angle_beta   90.00
_cell.angle_gamma   90.00
#
_symmetry.space_group_name_H-M   'P 1'
#
loop_
_entity.id
_entity.type
_entity.pdbx_description
1 polymer ?
#
loop_
_entity_poly.entity_id
_entity_poly.type
_entity_poly.pdbx_seq_one_letter_code
_entity_poly.pdbx_strand_id
1 'polypeptide(L)'
;MDKFDDTTRTELEAAAFRRLLQHLDDNKDVQNIDLMILADFCRNCLSKWLVSAAEARGEPLTYEEAREYVYGMPYSEWKELYQPPATPEQMAAWEAHHAKKKAAKQE
;
A
#
# COMPACT_ATOMS: atom_id res chain seq x y z
N MET A 1 2.16 -23.79 1.23
CA MET A 1 2.50 -23.70 -0.21
C MET A 1 3.37 -24.88 -0.65
N ASP A 2 3.44 -25.94 0.16
CA ASP A 2 4.62 -26.81 0.24
C ASP A 2 4.66 -27.89 -0.85
N LYS A 3 3.62 -27.89 -1.69
CA LYS A 3 3.50 -28.75 -2.88
C LYS A 3 4.04 -28.11 -4.16
N PHE A 4 4.41 -26.83 -4.12
CA PHE A 4 4.94 -26.08 -5.26
C PHE A 4 6.43 -25.86 -5.12
N ASP A 5 7.17 -25.88 -6.23
CA ASP A 5 8.56 -25.42 -6.25
C ASP A 5 8.64 -23.89 -6.03
N ASP A 6 9.85 -23.41 -5.77
CA ASP A 6 10.10 -22.01 -5.43
C ASP A 6 9.70 -21.04 -6.55
N THR A 7 9.91 -21.44 -7.80
CA THR A 7 9.53 -20.66 -8.99
C THR A 7 8.02 -20.51 -9.06
N THR A 8 7.28 -21.61 -9.01
CA THR A 8 5.82 -21.64 -9.06
C THR A 8 5.23 -20.84 -7.90
N ARG A 9 5.77 -21.00 -6.69
CA ARG A 9 5.36 -20.21 -5.52
C ARG A 9 5.56 -18.71 -5.76
N THR A 10 6.73 -18.31 -6.26
CA THR A 10 7.05 -16.89 -6.55
C THR A 10 6.08 -16.31 -7.59
N GLU A 11 5.76 -17.06 -8.65
CA GLU A 11 4.83 -16.63 -9.69
C GLU A 11 3.41 -16.45 -9.16
N LEU A 12 2.95 -17.36 -8.29
CA LEU A 12 1.64 -17.27 -7.64
C LEU A 12 1.55 -16.07 -6.69
N GLU A 13 2.58 -15.83 -5.89
CA GLU A 13 2.66 -14.66 -4.99
C GLU A 13 2.65 -13.36 -5.79
N ALA A 14 3.44 -13.28 -6.86
CA ALA A 14 3.47 -12.13 -7.74
C ALA A 14 2.12 -11.91 -8.46
N ALA A 15 1.44 -12.99 -8.88
CA ALA A 15 0.11 -12.91 -9.48
C ALA A 15 -0.95 -12.41 -8.49
N ALA A 16 -0.92 -12.89 -7.25
CA ALA A 16 -1.81 -12.43 -6.18
C ALA A 16 -1.56 -10.94 -5.87
N PHE A 17 -0.30 -10.50 -5.81
CA PHE A 17 0.04 -9.09 -5.61
C PHE A 17 -0.48 -8.20 -6.74
N ARG A 18 -0.24 -8.59 -8.02
CA ARG A 18 -0.80 -7.87 -9.17
C ARG A 18 -2.33 -7.81 -9.13
N ARG A 19 -3.00 -8.89 -8.70
CA ARG A 19 -4.45 -8.94 -8.54
C ARG A 19 -4.95 -7.97 -7.45
N LEU A 20 -4.20 -7.83 -6.35
CA LEU A 20 -4.48 -6.85 -5.30
C LEU A 20 -4.34 -5.42 -5.84
N LEU A 21 -3.27 -5.12 -6.60
CA LEU A 21 -3.10 -3.81 -7.23
C LEU A 21 -4.28 -3.48 -8.15
N GLN A 22 -4.66 -4.41 -9.03
CA GLN A 22 -5.84 -4.24 -9.88
C GLN A 22 -7.12 -4.04 -9.05
N HIS A 23 -7.31 -4.81 -7.98
CA HIS A 23 -8.48 -4.64 -7.12
C HIS A 23 -8.53 -3.25 -6.48
N LEU A 24 -7.41 -2.73 -5.99
CA LEU A 24 -7.32 -1.39 -5.42
C LEU A 24 -7.48 -0.29 -6.48
N ASP A 25 -7.10 -0.56 -7.72
CA ASP A 25 -7.32 0.35 -8.85
C ASP A 25 -8.78 0.35 -9.33
N ASP A 26 -9.45 -0.80 -9.33
CA ASP A 26 -10.89 -0.89 -9.64
C ASP A 26 -11.76 -0.22 -8.56
N ASN A 27 -11.22 -0.05 -7.34
CA ASN A 27 -11.92 0.50 -6.16
C ASN A 27 -11.21 1.78 -5.66
N LYS A 28 -11.13 2.80 -6.52
CA LYS A 28 -10.46 4.09 -6.21
C LYS A 28 -11.16 4.89 -5.11
N ASP A 29 -12.43 4.59 -4.84
CA ASP A 29 -13.21 5.13 -3.73
C ASP A 29 -12.67 4.70 -2.36
N VAL A 30 -12.04 3.53 -2.27
CA VAL A 30 -11.36 3.07 -1.05
C VAL A 30 -10.14 3.94 -0.77
N GLN A 31 -10.26 4.88 0.17
CA GLN A 31 -9.20 5.83 0.47
C GLN A 31 -8.06 5.22 1.31
N ASN A 32 -6.86 5.74 1.11
CA ASN A 32 -5.70 5.30 1.88
C ASN A 32 -5.85 5.56 3.38
N ILE A 33 -6.56 6.63 3.79
CA ILE A 33 -6.78 6.92 5.21
C ILE A 33 -7.64 5.85 5.88
N ASP A 34 -8.68 5.37 5.20
CA ASP A 34 -9.55 4.32 5.72
C ASP A 34 -8.79 2.98 5.84
N LEU A 35 -7.97 2.65 4.84
CA LEU A 35 -7.09 1.48 4.91
C LEU A 35 -6.09 1.59 6.07
N MET A 36 -5.52 2.77 6.31
CA MET A 36 -4.61 3.01 7.44
C MET A 36 -5.31 2.89 8.80
N ILE A 37 -6.55 3.36 8.92
CA ILE A 37 -7.36 3.24 10.15
C ILE A 37 -7.71 1.78 10.43
N LEU A 38 -8.13 1.04 9.40
CA LEU A 38 -8.66 -0.31 9.53
C LEU A 38 -7.58 -1.38 9.62
N ALA A 39 -6.57 -1.29 8.75
CA ALA A 39 -5.63 -2.37 8.48
C ALA A 39 -4.16 -1.96 8.64
N ASP A 40 -3.88 -0.71 9.00
CA ASP A 40 -2.53 -0.20 9.27
C ASP A 40 -1.56 -0.31 8.06
N PHE A 41 -2.12 -0.45 6.85
CA PHE A 41 -1.41 -0.32 5.57
C PHE A 41 -2.30 0.35 4.52
N CYS A 42 -1.71 0.88 3.46
CA CYS A 42 -2.43 1.43 2.31
C CYS A 42 -1.59 1.30 1.02
N ARG A 43 -2.05 1.86 -0.10
CA ARG A 43 -1.31 1.84 -1.38
C ARG A 43 0.12 2.36 -1.25
N ASN A 44 0.31 3.46 -0.50
CA ASN A 44 1.64 4.01 -0.24
C ASN A 44 2.56 3.04 0.53
N CYS A 45 2.02 2.17 1.38
CA CYS A 45 2.79 1.14 2.04
C CYS A 45 3.27 0.08 1.03
N LEU A 46 2.41 -0.32 0.08
CA LEU A 46 2.79 -1.25 -0.99
C LEU A 46 3.95 -0.68 -1.83
N SER A 47 3.91 0.61 -2.17
CA SER A 47 5.01 1.28 -2.88
C SER A 47 6.30 1.28 -2.06
N LYS A 48 6.23 1.52 -0.75
CA LYS A 48 7.41 1.43 0.13
C LYS A 48 7.98 0.01 0.19
N TRP A 49 7.11 -1.01 0.24
CA TRP A 49 7.56 -2.41 0.26
C TRP A 49 8.26 -2.81 -1.05
N LEU A 50 7.80 -2.32 -2.19
CA LEU A 50 8.49 -2.51 -3.48
C LEU A 50 9.88 -1.88 -3.47
N VAL A 51 10.01 -0.63 -2.98
CA VAL A 51 11.32 0.04 -2.85
C VAL A 51 12.24 -0.78 -1.95
N SER A 52 11.79 -1.18 -0.76
CA SER A 52 12.60 -1.99 0.16
C SER A 52 12.98 -3.36 -0.43
N ALA A 53 12.11 -3.98 -1.22
CA ALA A 53 12.41 -5.23 -1.91
C ALA A 53 13.45 -5.05 -3.03
N ALA A 54 13.44 -3.92 -3.73
CA ALA A 54 14.46 -3.57 -4.73
C ALA A 54 15.81 -3.25 -4.07
N GLU A 55 15.80 -2.45 -2.99
CA GLU A 55 16.99 -2.14 -2.18
C GLU A 55 17.67 -3.42 -1.66
N ALA A 56 16.90 -4.38 -1.16
CA ALA A 56 17.42 -5.66 -0.68
C ALA A 56 18.09 -6.50 -1.79
N ARG A 57 17.80 -6.21 -3.06
CA ARG A 57 18.38 -6.86 -4.24
C ARG A 57 19.46 -6.01 -4.91
N GLY A 58 19.74 -4.81 -4.41
CA GLY A 58 20.66 -3.86 -5.03
C GLY A 58 20.14 -3.25 -6.33
N GLU A 59 18.82 -3.28 -6.56
CA GLU A 59 18.17 -2.76 -7.75
C GLU A 59 17.66 -1.33 -7.51
N PRO A 60 17.87 -0.39 -8.46
CA PRO A 60 17.35 0.97 -8.33
C PRO A 60 15.83 0.98 -8.55
N LEU A 61 15.09 1.44 -7.54
CA LEU A 61 13.67 1.77 -7.66
C LEU A 61 13.33 2.96 -6.76
N THR A 62 12.92 4.06 -7.35
CA THR A 62 12.51 5.24 -6.58
C THR A 62 11.09 5.08 -6.03
N TYR A 63 10.78 5.84 -4.99
CA TYR A 63 9.43 5.84 -4.42
C TYR A 63 8.37 6.42 -5.37
N GLU A 64 8.76 7.24 -6.34
CA GLU A 64 7.86 7.75 -7.37
C GLU A 64 7.51 6.67 -8.40
N GLU A 65 8.51 5.96 -8.92
CA GLU A 65 8.30 4.82 -9.82
C GLU A 65 7.47 3.71 -9.15
N ALA A 66 7.74 3.41 -7.88
CA ALA A 66 6.97 2.43 -7.12
C ALA A 66 5.52 2.87 -6.87
N ARG A 67 5.26 4.18 -6.75
CA ARG A 67 3.90 4.70 -6.69
C ARG A 67 3.23 4.59 -8.05
N GLU A 68 3.88 5.02 -9.12
CA GLU A 68 3.32 4.92 -10.46
C GLU A 68 2.91 3.48 -10.80
N TYR A 69 3.75 2.49 -10.45
CA TYR A 69 3.40 1.08 -10.60
C TYR A 69 2.18 0.65 -9.77
N VAL A 70 2.09 1.07 -8.51
CA VAL A 70 0.99 0.68 -7.60
C VAL A 70 -0.33 1.38 -7.94
N TYR A 71 -0.27 2.63 -8.42
CA TYR A 71 -1.44 3.45 -8.74
C TYR A 71 -1.87 3.36 -10.21
N GLY A 72 -1.05 2.73 -11.08
CA GLY A 72 -1.31 2.62 -12.52
C GLY A 72 -1.12 3.92 -13.31
N MET A 73 -0.73 5.01 -12.65
CA MET A 73 -0.50 6.34 -13.20
C MET A 73 0.34 7.18 -12.20
N PRO A 74 0.90 8.34 -12.60
CA PRO A 74 1.60 9.22 -11.68
C PRO A 74 0.76 9.56 -10.44
N TYR A 75 1.34 9.45 -9.25
CA TYR A 75 0.61 9.67 -8.00
C TYR A 75 0.01 11.08 -7.88
N SER A 76 0.70 12.09 -8.44
CA SER A 76 0.18 13.46 -8.49
C SER A 76 -1.15 13.54 -9.24
N GLU A 77 -1.23 12.89 -10.40
CA GLU A 77 -2.44 12.80 -11.22
C GLU A 77 -3.53 11.99 -10.50
N TRP A 78 -3.18 10.83 -9.93
CA TRP A 78 -4.13 10.02 -9.17
C TRP A 78 -4.72 10.80 -7.98
N LYS A 79 -3.89 11.56 -7.27
CA LYS A 79 -4.30 12.39 -6.14
C LYS A 79 -5.29 13.47 -6.58
N GLU A 80 -5.03 14.14 -7.70
CA GLU A 80 -5.90 15.17 -8.24
C GLU A 80 -7.27 14.61 -8.67
N LEU A 81 -7.28 13.44 -9.32
CA LEU A 81 -8.49 12.83 -9.86
C LEU A 81 -9.34 12.08 -8.82
N TYR A 82 -8.72 11.46 -7.82
CA TYR A 82 -9.37 10.42 -7.00
C TYR A 82 -9.20 10.57 -5.48
N GLN A 83 -8.37 11.49 -4.97
CA GLN A 83 -8.13 11.66 -3.53
C GLN A 83 -8.84 12.90 -2.98
N PRO A 84 -10.06 12.76 -2.43
CA PRO A 84 -10.69 13.84 -1.68
C PRO A 84 -9.89 14.20 -0.42
N PRO A 85 -10.07 15.42 0.12
CA PRO A 85 -9.55 15.75 1.45
C PRO A 85 -10.17 14.82 2.50
N ALA A 86 -9.35 14.42 3.47
CA ALA A 86 -9.82 13.63 4.61
C ALA A 86 -10.88 14.40 5.40
N THR A 87 -11.95 13.73 5.82
CA THR A 87 -12.96 14.35 6.68
C THR A 87 -12.42 14.50 8.11
N PRO A 88 -12.99 15.41 8.93
CA PRO A 88 -12.63 15.52 10.34
C PRO A 88 -12.75 14.20 11.11
N GLU A 89 -13.74 13.38 10.77
CA GLU A 89 -13.97 12.07 11.39
C GLU A 89 -12.87 11.08 11.03
N GLN A 90 -12.43 11.04 9.76
CA GLN A 90 -11.32 10.19 9.33
C GLN A 90 -10.01 10.62 10.01
N MET A 91 -9.76 11.93 10.12
CA MET A 91 -8.58 12.44 10.82
C MET A 91 -8.59 12.05 12.30
N ALA A 92 -9.71 12.24 12.99
CA ALA A 92 -9.85 11.85 14.40
C ALA A 92 -9.67 10.34 14.61
N ALA A 93 -10.25 9.50 13.73
CA ALA A 93 -10.09 8.06 13.78
C ALA A 93 -8.64 7.63 13.55
N TRP A 94 -7.95 8.27 12.60
CA TRP A 94 -6.54 8.03 12.32
C TRP A 94 -5.65 8.39 13.53
N GLU A 95 -5.87 9.56 14.13
CA GLU A 95 -5.15 10.00 15.33
C GLU A 95 -5.37 9.05 16.51
N ALA A 96 -6.61 8.63 16.74
CA ALA A 96 -6.94 7.68 17.80
C ALA A 96 -6.27 6.32 17.60
N HIS A 97 -6.27 5.80 16.36
CA HIS A 97 -5.57 4.57 16.01
C HIS A 97 -4.06 4.69 16.26
N HIS A 98 -3.45 5.79 15.81
CA HIS A 98 -2.02 6.06 16.02
C HIS A 98 -1.64 6.20 17.49
N ALA A 99 -2.46 6.88 18.30
CA ALA A 99 -2.25 7.01 19.74
C ALA A 99 -2.30 5.65 20.44
N LYS A 100 -3.29 4.81 20.12
CA LYS A 100 -3.42 3.44 20.66
C LYS A 100 -2.19 2.59 20.32
N LYS A 101 -1.74 2.62 19.06
CA LYS A 101 -0.56 1.87 18.61
C LYS A 101 0.73 2.36 19.28
N LYS A 102 0.86 3.66 19.56
CA LYS A 102 2.00 4.22 20.28
C LYS A 102 2.04 3.74 21.74
N ALA A 103 0.89 3.73 22.42
CA ALA A 103 0.80 3.24 23.80
C ALA A 103 1.17 1.76 23.90
N ALA A 104 0.63 0.91 23.01
CA ALA A 104 0.90 -0.53 23.00
C ALA A 104 2.36 -0.91 22.68
N LYS A 105 3.16 0.00 22.11
CA LYS A 105 4.60 -0.23 21.83
C LYS A 105 5.52 0.22 22.97
N GLN A 106 4.98 0.91 23.98
CA GLN A 106 5.72 1.40 25.15
C GLN A 106 5.60 0.46 26.36
N GLU A 107 4.82 -0.62 26.21
CA GLU A 107 4.71 -1.76 27.13
C GLU A 107 5.58 -2.92 26.61
#